data_AF-A0A7K1SKP1-F1
#
_entry.id   AF-A0A7K1SKP1-F1
#
_cell.length_a   1.000
_cell.length_b   1.000
_cell.length_c   1.000
_cell.angle_alpha   90.00
_cell.angle_beta   90.00
_cell.angle_gamma   90.00
#
_symmetry.space_group_name_H-M   'P 1'
#
loop_
_entity.id
_entity.type
_entity.pdbx_description
1 polymer ?
#
loop_
_entity_poly.entity_id
_entity_poly.type
_entity_poly.pdbx_seq_one_letter_code
_entity_poly.pdbx_strand_id
1 'polypeptide(L)'
;MNTTHTNTQPTGATTTTYRALTSQLVTDVAVDSGEPQQAVYDRIFTRLLFLYGIDVYMYPRGRNESLLVVAERHDVIDKVYALAYAEKLYFQSYEE
;
A
#
# COMPACT_ATOMS: atom_id res chain seq x y z
N MET A 1 -34.74 6.18 36.44
CA MET A 1 -33.90 7.35 36.08
C MET A 1 -32.74 6.83 35.26
N ASN A 2 -32.77 7.05 33.94
CA ASN A 2 -31.75 6.55 33.01
C ASN A 2 -30.52 7.47 33.04
N THR A 3 -29.38 6.94 33.44
CA THR A 3 -28.07 7.57 33.25
C THR A 3 -27.58 7.24 31.84
N THR A 4 -27.68 8.21 30.95
CA THR A 4 -27.06 8.16 29.62
C THR A 4 -25.54 8.20 29.78
N HIS A 5 -24.88 7.07 29.59
CA HIS A 5 -23.43 7.02 29.40
C HIS A 5 -23.12 7.46 27.96
N THR A 6 -22.74 8.73 27.79
CA THR A 6 -22.09 9.20 26.56
C THR A 6 -20.73 8.55 26.47
N ASN A 7 -20.63 7.53 25.61
CA ASN A 7 -19.37 6.88 25.29
C ASN A 7 -18.55 7.82 24.39
N THR A 8 -17.72 8.66 25.00
CA THR A 8 -16.72 9.46 24.29
C THR A 8 -15.55 8.57 23.92
N GLN A 9 -15.61 7.95 22.74
CA GLN A 9 -14.51 7.17 22.20
C GLN A 9 -13.36 8.13 21.81
N PRO A 10 -12.10 7.86 22.18
CA PRO A 10 -10.98 8.74 21.89
C PRO A 10 -10.71 8.82 20.38
N THR A 11 -10.80 10.02 19.81
CA THR A 11 -10.44 10.34 18.42
C THR A 11 -8.92 10.40 18.26
N GLY A 12 -8.23 9.27 18.43
CA GLY A 12 -6.76 9.24 18.51
C GLY A 12 -6.09 7.93 18.10
N ALA A 13 -6.78 7.04 17.41
CA ALA A 13 -6.14 5.90 16.73
C ALA A 13 -6.16 6.20 15.23
N THR A 14 -5.04 6.64 14.66
CA THR A 14 -4.86 6.63 13.21
C THR A 14 -4.96 5.18 12.77
N THR A 15 -6.12 4.78 12.23
CA THR A 15 -6.25 3.47 11.59
C THR A 15 -5.26 3.44 10.44
N THR A 16 -4.12 2.80 10.66
CA THR A 16 -3.07 2.67 9.67
C THR A 16 -3.59 1.83 8.52
N THR A 17 -3.92 2.49 7.40
CA THR A 17 -4.47 1.82 6.21
C THR A 17 -3.36 1.11 5.44
N TYR A 18 -3.70 0.02 4.75
CA TYR A 18 -2.75 -0.67 3.86
C TYR A 18 -2.12 0.28 2.84
N ARG A 19 -2.87 1.28 2.35
CA ARG A 19 -2.33 2.32 1.48
C ARG A 19 -1.18 3.10 2.12
N ALA A 20 -1.35 3.57 3.35
CA ALA A 20 -0.30 4.32 4.04
C ALA A 20 0.94 3.46 4.28
N LEU A 21 0.74 2.19 4.69
CA LEU A 21 1.83 1.24 4.88
C LEU A 21 2.58 0.94 3.57
N THR A 22 1.85 0.70 2.49
CA THR A 22 2.43 0.45 1.17
C THR A 22 3.25 1.65 0.71
N SER A 23 2.74 2.88 0.85
CA SER A 23 3.48 4.08 0.49
C SER A 23 4.75 4.27 1.32
N GLN A 24 4.72 3.95 2.61
CA GLN A 24 5.92 3.97 3.44
C GLN A 24 6.94 2.92 2.96
N LEU A 25 6.51 1.67 2.76
CA LEU A 25 7.40 0.60 2.29
C LEU A 25 8.06 0.93 0.95
N VAL A 26 7.28 1.49 0.01
CA VAL A 26 7.82 1.91 -1.30
C VAL A 26 8.82 3.05 -1.14
N THR A 27 8.58 3.97 -0.21
CA THR A 27 9.53 5.04 0.09
C THR A 27 10.83 4.48 0.65
N ASP A 28 10.75 3.53 1.59
CA ASP A 28 11.93 2.88 2.16
C ASP A 28 12.73 2.13 1.06
N VAL A 29 12.06 1.31 0.26
CA VAL A 29 12.70 0.58 -0.85
C VAL A 29 13.34 1.52 -1.86
N ALA A 30 12.69 2.64 -2.18
CA ALA A 30 13.24 3.63 -3.10
C ALA A 30 14.53 4.25 -2.55
N VAL A 31 14.60 4.50 -1.24
CA VAL A 31 15.82 4.97 -0.57
C VAL A 31 16.90 3.90 -0.60
N ASP A 32 16.58 2.66 -0.21
CA ASP A 32 17.53 1.55 -0.10
C ASP A 32 18.11 1.16 -1.47
N SER A 33 17.30 1.22 -2.53
CA SER A 33 17.71 0.89 -3.90
C SER A 33 18.29 2.07 -4.68
N GLY A 34 18.14 3.31 -4.20
CA GLY A 34 18.53 4.51 -4.93
C GLY A 34 17.67 4.82 -6.16
N GLU A 35 16.46 4.25 -6.25
CA GLU A 35 15.56 4.39 -7.39
C GLU A 35 14.39 5.35 -7.10
N PRO A 36 13.75 5.93 -8.14
CA PRO A 36 12.51 6.67 -7.95
C PRO A 36 11.37 5.76 -7.45
N GLN A 37 10.51 6.27 -6.56
CA GLN A 37 9.33 5.53 -6.07
C GLN A 37 8.46 4.96 -7.18
N GLN A 38 8.33 5.68 -8.31
CA GLN A 38 7.57 5.22 -9.46
C GLN A 38 8.12 3.89 -10.02
N ALA A 39 9.44 3.72 -10.07
CA ALA A 39 10.06 2.49 -10.57
C ALA A 39 9.75 1.29 -9.64
N VAL A 40 9.74 1.53 -8.32
CA VAL A 40 9.35 0.52 -7.32
C VAL A 40 7.88 0.13 -7.49
N TYR A 41 6.98 1.11 -7.66
CA TYR A 41 5.56 0.84 -7.94
C TYR A 41 5.38 0.05 -9.24
N ASP A 42 6.08 0.42 -10.32
CA ASP A 42 5.97 -0.28 -11.60
C ASP A 42 6.40 -1.75 -11.48
N ARG A 43 7.47 -2.05 -10.70
CA ARG A 43 7.84 -3.43 -10.36
C ARG A 43 6.76 -4.16 -9.58
N ILE A 44 6.21 -3.52 -8.54
CA ILE A 44 5.17 -4.12 -7.70
C ILE A 44 3.94 -4.46 -8.55
N PHE A 45 3.47 -3.53 -9.39
CA PHE A 45 2.29 -3.78 -10.22
C PHE A 45 2.56 -4.79 -11.34
N THR A 46 3.78 -4.82 -11.89
CA THR A 46 4.19 -5.88 -12.82
C THR A 46 4.15 -7.25 -12.15
N ARG A 47 4.67 -7.37 -10.93
CA ARG A 47 4.62 -8.61 -10.13
C ARG A 47 3.19 -8.97 -9.72
N LEU A 48 2.34 -7.98 -9.45
CA LEU A 48 0.93 -8.20 -9.15
C LEU A 48 0.21 -8.85 -10.34
N LEU A 49 0.44 -8.34 -11.55
CA LEU A 49 -0.08 -8.94 -12.77
C LEU A 49 0.46 -10.36 -12.96
N PHE A 50 1.76 -10.55 -12.82
CA PHE A 50 2.39 -11.86 -13.05
C PHE A 50 1.95 -12.94 -12.05
N LEU A 51 1.87 -12.60 -10.76
CA LEU A 51 1.60 -13.58 -9.69
C LEU A 51 0.11 -13.79 -9.42
N TYR A 52 -0.70 -12.75 -9.58
CA TYR A 52 -2.13 -12.79 -9.24
C TYR A 52 -3.05 -12.59 -10.44
N GLY A 53 -2.52 -12.28 -11.62
CA GLY A 53 -3.34 -11.96 -12.80
C GLY A 53 -4.09 -10.63 -12.70
N ILE A 54 -3.68 -9.75 -11.78
CA ILE A 54 -4.36 -8.49 -11.49
C ILE A 54 -3.61 -7.33 -12.16
N ASP A 55 -4.22 -6.72 -13.16
CA ASP A 55 -3.73 -5.49 -13.79
C ASP A 55 -4.48 -4.26 -13.26
N VAL A 56 -3.87 -3.54 -12.32
CA VAL A 56 -4.47 -2.33 -11.71
C VAL A 56 -4.63 -1.20 -12.72
N TYR A 57 -3.83 -1.18 -13.80
CA TYR A 57 -3.90 -0.14 -14.84
C TYR A 57 -5.14 -0.30 -15.73
N MET A 58 -5.73 -1.50 -15.79
CA MET A 58 -6.92 -1.79 -16.59
C MET A 58 -8.22 -1.39 -15.88
N TYR A 59 -8.17 -1.11 -14.57
CA TYR A 59 -9.36 -0.70 -13.84
C TYR A 59 -9.76 0.75 -14.17
N PRO A 60 -11.08 1.06 -14.17
CA PRO A 60 -11.54 2.44 -14.29
C PRO A 60 -10.93 3.32 -13.20
N ARG A 61 -10.31 4.43 -13.61
CA ARG A 61 -9.56 5.34 -12.74
C ARG A 61 -10.05 6.78 -12.89
N GLY A 62 -10.35 7.44 -11.76
CA GLY A 62 -10.66 8.86 -11.74
C GLY A 62 -9.47 9.74 -12.13
N ARG A 63 -9.72 10.96 -12.61
CA ARG A 63 -8.70 11.87 -13.19
C ARG A 63 -7.45 12.08 -12.31
N ASN A 64 -7.61 12.04 -10.98
CA ASN A 64 -6.53 12.22 -10.00
C ASN A 64 -6.49 11.08 -8.97
N GLU A 65 -7.18 9.97 -9.21
CA GLU A 65 -7.14 8.81 -8.32
C GLU A 65 -5.75 8.18 -8.43
N SER A 66 -5.12 7.75 -7.32
CA SER A 66 -3.85 7.00 -7.41
C SER A 66 -4.11 5.52 -7.66
N LEU A 67 -3.15 4.79 -8.22
CA LEU A 67 -3.28 3.35 -8.41
C LEU A 67 -3.45 2.60 -7.08
N LEU A 68 -2.95 3.14 -5.96
CA LEU A 68 -3.22 2.58 -4.63
C LEU A 68 -4.67 2.77 -4.19
N VAL A 69 -5.31 3.89 -4.54
CA VAL A 69 -6.74 4.08 -4.29
C VAL A 69 -7.57 3.12 -5.15
N VAL A 70 -7.18 2.94 -6.42
CA VAL A 70 -7.80 1.94 -7.31
C VAL A 70 -7.67 0.54 -6.71
N ALA A 71 -6.47 0.14 -6.29
CA ALA A 71 -6.21 -1.15 -5.67
C ALA A 71 -7.02 -1.38 -4.39
N GLU A 72 -7.19 -0.35 -3.55
CA GLU A 72 -8.01 -0.45 -2.34
C GLU A 72 -9.50 -0.59 -2.67
N ARG A 73 -10.02 0.17 -3.65
CA ARG A 73 -11.43 0.09 -4.06
C ARG A 73 -11.80 -1.27 -4.65
N HIS A 74 -10.85 -1.96 -5.26
CA HIS A 74 -11.03 -3.31 -5.83
C HIS A 74 -10.60 -4.44 -4.89
N ASP A 75 -10.32 -4.14 -3.61
CA ASP A 75 -9.95 -5.12 -2.57
C ASP A 75 -8.71 -5.97 -2.92
N VAL A 76 -7.71 -5.33 -3.56
CA VAL A 76 -6.42 -5.95 -3.92
C VAL A 76 -5.23 -5.26 -3.28
N ILE A 77 -5.46 -4.25 -2.42
CA ILE A 77 -4.41 -3.47 -1.74
C ILE A 77 -3.56 -4.32 -0.78
N ASP A 78 -4.15 -5.38 -0.23
CA ASP A 78 -3.47 -6.37 0.61
C ASP A 78 -2.31 -7.06 -0.14
N LYS A 79 -2.54 -7.40 -1.41
CA LYS A 79 -1.54 -8.05 -2.28
C LYS A 79 -0.46 -7.06 -2.71
N VAL A 80 -0.85 -5.82 -2.99
CA VAL A 80 0.11 -4.74 -3.29
C VAL A 80 1.01 -4.50 -2.07
N TYR A 81 0.44 -4.46 -0.87
CA TYR A 81 1.20 -4.35 0.37
C TYR A 81 2.17 -5.53 0.56
N ALA A 82 1.70 -6.77 0.37
CA ALA A 82 2.54 -7.96 0.51
C ALA A 82 3.74 -7.94 -0.46
N LEU A 83 3.53 -7.49 -1.69
CA LEU A 83 4.61 -7.34 -2.68
C LEU A 83 5.58 -6.22 -2.33
N ALA A 84 5.08 -5.07 -1.85
CA ALA A 84 5.94 -3.98 -1.35
C ALA A 84 6.79 -4.43 -0.16
N TYR A 85 6.22 -5.23 0.74
CA TYR A 85 6.94 -5.79 1.88
C TYR A 85 8.02 -6.78 1.43
N ALA A 86 7.72 -7.63 0.42
CA ALA A 86 8.70 -8.54 -0.16
C ALA A 86 9.86 -7.80 -0.85
N GLU A 87 9.61 -6.68 -1.54
CA GLU A 87 10.67 -5.81 -2.07
C GLU A 87 11.57 -5.31 -0.94
N LYS A 88 10.99 -4.82 0.17
CA LYS A 88 11.77 -4.35 1.32
C LYS A 88 12.67 -5.43 1.90
N LEU A 89 12.14 -6.64 2.11
CA LEU A 89 12.94 -7.76 2.62
C LEU A 89 14.09 -8.13 1.68
N TYR A 90 13.88 -8.05 0.37
CA TYR A 90 14.94 -8.31 -0.61
C TYR A 90 16.10 -7.32 -0.44
N PHE A 91 15.84 -6.02 -0.34
CA PHE A 91 16.91 -5.02 -0.20
C PHE A 91 17.57 -5.02 1.18
N GLN A 92 16.84 -5.31 2.26
CA GLN A 92 17.45 -5.46 3.58
C GLN A 92 18.46 -6.62 3.65
N SER A 93 18.28 -7.68 2.86
CA SER A 93 19.16 -8.85 2.89
C SER A 93 20.55 -8.64 2.25
N TYR A 94 20.81 -7.50 1.62
CA TYR A 94 22.11 -7.18 0.98
C TYR A 94 23.01 -6.27 1.81
N GLU A 95 22.58 -5.81 2.99
CA GLU A 95 23.38 -4.98 3.90
C GLU A 95 24.11 -5.77 5.01
N GLU A 96 24.06 -7.11 5.00
CA GLU A 96 24.85 -8.01 5.87
C GLU A 96 26.09 -8.57 5.15
#